data_AF-A0A4U9CWV6-F1
#
_entry.id   AF-A0A4U9CWV6-F1
#
_cell.length_a   1.000
_cell.length_b   1.000
_cell.length_c   1.000
_cell.angle_alpha   90.00
_cell.angle_beta   90.00
_cell.angle_gamma   90.00
#
_symmetry.space_group_name_H-M   'P 1'
#
loop_
_entity.id
_entity.type
_entity.pdbx_description
1 polymer ?
#
loop_
_entity_poly.entity_id
_entity_poly.type
_entity_poly.pdbx_seq_one_letter_code
_entity_poly.pdbx_strand_id
1 'polypeptide(L)' 'MQIAKVLNNNVVVILDEQQREQVVMGRGLAFQKRVGDSLDESKN' A
#
# COMPACT_ATOMS: atom_id res chain seq x y z
N MET A 1 -3.43 2.56 -7.17
CA MET A 1 -2.32 2.99 -6.29
C MET A 1 -1.31 1.86 -6.19
N GLN A 2 0.00 2.15 -6.27
CA GLN A 2 1.05 1.12 -6.21
C GLN A 2 1.84 1.23 -4.92
N ILE A 3 2.20 0.09 -4.32
CA ILE A 3 3.03 0.06 -3.12
C ILE A 3 4.44 0.51 -3.47
N ALA A 4 4.85 1.67 -2.96
CA ALA A 4 6.20 2.18 -3.05
C ALA A 4 7.11 1.55 -1.97
N LYS A 5 6.57 1.28 -0.78
CA LYS A 5 7.32 0.68 0.33
C LYS A 5 6.41 -0.12 1.26
N VAL A 6 6.87 -1.27 1.74
CA VAL A 6 6.21 -2.01 2.82
C VAL A 6 6.94 -1.70 4.12
N LEU A 7 6.23 -1.19 5.14
CA LEU A 7 6.80 -0.88 6.45
C LEU A 7 6.62 -2.04 7.43
N ASN A 8 5.44 -2.63 7.45
CA ASN A 8 5.11 -3.85 8.19
C ASN A 8 3.84 -4.50 7.60
N ASN A 9 3.38 -5.61 8.16
CA ASN A 9 2.19 -6.34 7.67
C ASN A 9 0.90 -5.50 7.62
N ASN A 10 0.84 -4.37 8.33
CA ASN A 10 -0.34 -3.51 8.45
C ASN A 10 -0.15 -2.12 7.84
N VAL A 11 1.07 -1.77 7.38
CA VAL A 11 1.38 -0.41 6.95
C VAL A 11 2.24 -0.43 5.69
N VAL A 12 1.81 0.32 4.68
CA VAL A 12 2.50 0.51 3.42
C VAL A 12 2.57 1.99 3.06
N VAL A 13 3.57 2.36 2.26
CA VAL A 13 3.61 3.62 1.54
C VAL A 13 3.23 3.32 0.11
N ILE A 14 2.30 4.09 -0.44
CA ILE A 14 1.90 4.02 -1.84
C ILE A 14 2.30 5.29 -2.57
N LEU A 15 2.40 5.17 -3.88
CA LEU A 15 2.45 6.30 -4.80
C LEU A 15 1.12 6.41 -5.54
N ASP A 16 0.52 7.59 -5.51
CA ASP A 16 -0.68 7.89 -6.30
C ASP A 16 -0.33 8.33 -7.74
N GLU A 17 -1.35 8.52 -8.57
CA GLU A 17 -1.20 8.95 -9.96
C GLU A 17 -0.57 10.34 -10.11
N GLN A 18 -0.60 11.14 -9.04
CA GLN A 18 -0.04 12.49 -8.97
C GLN A 18 1.37 12.49 -8.37
N GLN A 19 2.01 11.32 -8.25
CA GLN A 19 3.35 11.14 -7.66
C GLN A 19 3.43 11.56 -6.19
N ARG A 20 2.30 11.55 -5.46
CA ARG A 20 2.30 11.83 -4.03
C ARG A 20 2.43 10.53 -3.26
N GLU A 21 3.32 10.55 -2.27
CA GLU A 21 3.47 9.46 -1.31
C GLU A 21 2.36 9.53 -0.27
N GLN A 22 1.70 8.41 -0.01
CA GLN A 22 0.70 8.29 1.05
C GLN A 22 0.98 7.08 1.91
N VAL A 23 0.79 7.22 3.22
CA VAL A 23 0.91 6.11 4.17
C VAL A 23 -0.49 5.52 4.39
N VAL A 24 -0.65 4.25 4.05
CA VAL A 24 -1.91 3.52 4.24
C VAL A 24 -1.72 2.48 5.32
N MET A 25 -2.64 2.46 6.27
CA MET A 25 -2.64 1.56 7.40
C MET A 25 -3.94 0.76 7.46
N GLY A 26 -3.82 -0.54 7.68
CA GLY A 26 -4.95 -1.47 7.75
C GLY A 26 -4.48 -2.85 8.21
N ARG A 27 -5.32 -3.55 8.97
CA ARG A 27 -4.98 -4.88 9.50
C ARG A 27 -4.76 -5.88 8.35
N GLY A 28 -3.54 -6.41 8.24
CA GLY A 28 -3.14 -7.36 7.21
C GLY A 28 -3.03 -6.79 5.80
N LEU A 29 -3.08 -5.46 5.65
CA LEU A 29 -3.05 -4.78 4.35
C LEU A 29 -1.83 -5.15 3.49
N ALA A 30 -0.68 -5.32 4.14
CA ALA A 30 0.58 -5.65 3.48
C ALA A 30 0.91 -7.15 3.58
N PHE A 31 0.01 -7.98 4.11
CA PHE A 31 0.29 -9.39 4.30
C PHE A 31 0.49 -10.07 2.94
N GLN A 32 1.69 -10.61 2.72
CA GLN A 32 2.15 -11.20 1.45
C GLN A 32 2.21 -10.22 0.26
N LYS A 33 2.13 -8.91 0.49
CA LYS A 33 2.32 -7.88 -0.55
C LYS A 33 3.80 -7.49 -0.68
N ARG A 34 4.18 -7.00 -1.85
CA ARG A 34 5.53 -6.53 -2.17
C ARG A 34 5.49 -5.13 -2.81
N VAL A 35 6.65 -4.49 -2.85
CA VAL A 35 6.83 -3.23 -3.59
C VAL A 35 6.50 -3.46 -5.07
N GLY A 36 5.73 -2.55 -5.65
CA GLY A 36 5.20 -2.65 -7.02
C GLY A 36 3.83 -3.33 -7.11
N ASP A 37 3.36 -4.01 -6.06
CA ASP A 37 2.00 -4.54 -6.07
C ASP A 37 0.97 -3.41 -6.04
N SER A 38 -0.12 -3.59 -6.78
CA SER A 38 -1.28 -2.71 -6.65
C SER A 38 -1.97 -2.92 -5.31
N LEU A 39 -2.25 -1.80 -4.64
CA LEU A 39 -3.10 -1.74 -3.47
C LEU A 39 -4.52 -1.43 -3.94
N ASP A 40 -5.43 -2.39 -3.77
CA ASP A 40 -6.85 -2.28 -4.13
C ASP A 40 -7.61 -1.85 -2.87
N GLU A 41 -7.94 -0.57 -2.76
CA GLU A 41 -8.66 -0.02 -1.59
C GLU A 41 -10.15 -0.38 -1.59
N SER A 42 -10.64 -1.12 -2.60
CA SER A 42 -12.06 -1.35 -2.83
C SER A 42 -12.64 -2.65 -2.27
N LYS A 43 -11.98 -3.35 -1.34
CA LYS A 43 -12.62 -4.46 -0.62
C LYS A 43 -13.29 -3.99 0.66
N ASN A 44 -14.51 -3.47 0.53
CA ASN A 44 -15.56 -3.62 1.53
C ASN A 44 -16.53 -4.70 1.07
#